data_AF-M5PVV4-F1
#
_entry.id   AF-M5PVV4-F1
#
_cell.length_a   1.000
_cell.length_b   1.000
_cell.length_c   1.000
_cell.angle_alpha   90.00
_cell.angle_beta   90.00
_cell.angle_gamma   90.00
#
_symmetry.space_group_name_H-M   'P 1'
#
loop_
_entity.id
_entity.type
_entity.pdbx_description
1 polymer ?
#
loop_
_entity_poly.entity_id
_entity_poly.type
_entity_poly.pdbx_seq_one_letter_code
_entity_poly.pdbx_strand_id
1 'polypeptide(L)'
;MDFYDLFFYLSMGGGLLMAFALGANDVANSMASAVGARAITVRQAVLIAALLNFVGAVLLGSQVTATISKGIIDPTAITDPRVLTLGMFSSLLAAGVWVLVATLTSLPVSSTHSIVGAILGFGFLVGGPEVVNWLKMGGIVMSWIISPFFAAIIGFLVFSHIRKTIFVSHDFIRQSKKWGAIWMALTCGLIMISFFYKTPFGERLDLSLGAAAAVCLVVMAGAWFVTRRGLEKLVPDPAAGAEGVEQVFRKMQIFTSCYVALSQGANDVANAIGPVAAVYVLAKTGMLAAKAEVPIFMLVIGGLGIALGIGLLGHKVMATVGEKITTLTNTRGFAVDIGAATTVLLASNLGLPVSTTHAAVGAVTGVGLARGFKAVDFGVLGRIVIYWVLTVPAAAFTSVLIYRILDWIVS
;
A
#
# COMPACT_ATOMS: atom_id res chain seq x y z
N MET A 1 -9.75 -15.30 32.22
CA MET A 1 -9.06 -15.04 30.95
C MET A 1 -7.58 -15.10 31.27
N ASP A 2 -6.83 -15.98 30.61
CA ASP A 2 -5.38 -16.05 30.84
C ASP A 2 -4.66 -14.85 30.18
N PHE A 3 -3.36 -14.70 30.46
CA PHE A 3 -2.56 -13.59 29.92
C PHE A 3 -2.55 -13.58 28.38
N TYR A 4 -2.45 -14.75 27.75
CA TYR A 4 -2.30 -14.84 26.30
C TYR A 4 -3.61 -14.54 25.58
N ASP A 5 -4.74 -15.03 26.10
CA ASP A 5 -6.08 -14.68 25.64
C ASP A 5 -6.31 -13.18 25.78
N LEU A 6 -6.03 -12.60 26.95
CA LEU A 6 -6.20 -11.17 27.18
C LEU A 6 -5.43 -10.33 26.16
N PHE A 7 -4.13 -10.59 26.00
CA PHE A 7 -3.31 -9.84 25.06
C PHE A 7 -3.64 -10.15 23.60
N PHE A 8 -4.19 -11.32 23.28
CA PHE A 8 -4.74 -11.60 21.97
C PHE A 8 -5.93 -10.69 21.66
N TYR A 9 -6.94 -10.61 22.53
CA TYR A 9 -8.09 -9.72 22.29
C TYR A 9 -7.72 -8.24 22.31
N LEU A 10 -6.82 -7.83 23.21
CA LEU A 10 -6.28 -6.47 23.19
C LEU A 10 -5.53 -6.17 21.89
N SER A 11 -4.73 -7.12 21.39
CA SER A 11 -4.03 -6.98 20.11
C SER A 11 -5.01 -6.92 18.94
N MET A 12 -6.12 -7.67 18.96
CA MET A 12 -7.18 -7.52 17.96
C MET A 12 -7.76 -6.09 17.96
N GLY A 13 -7.98 -5.51 19.16
CA GLY A 13 -8.41 -4.12 19.30
C GLY A 13 -7.37 -3.10 18.82
N GLY A 14 -6.10 -3.27 19.21
CA GLY A 14 -4.99 -2.44 18.74
C GLY A 14 -4.75 -2.56 17.23
N GLY A 15 -4.96 -3.75 16.67
CA GLY A 15 -4.88 -4.04 15.24
C GLY A 15 -5.98 -3.33 14.47
N LEU A 16 -7.21 -3.34 15.00
CA LEU A 16 -8.31 -2.56 14.46
C LEU A 16 -8.03 -1.05 14.50
N LEU A 17 -7.44 -0.54 15.59
CA LEU A 17 -7.04 0.87 15.70
C LEU A 17 -5.98 1.24 14.65
N MET A 18 -4.94 0.41 14.51
CA MET A 18 -3.89 0.62 13.51
C MET A 18 -4.47 0.54 12.09
N ALA A 19 -5.29 -0.46 11.79
CA ALA A 19 -5.99 -0.61 10.52
C ALA A 19 -6.90 0.58 10.20
N PHE A 20 -7.62 1.10 11.19
CA PHE A 20 -8.42 2.31 11.07
C PHE A 20 -7.55 3.53 10.75
N ALA A 21 -6.46 3.74 11.49
CA ALA A 21 -5.55 4.86 11.27
C ALA A 21 -4.89 4.78 9.88
N LEU A 22 -4.50 3.58 9.44
CA LEU A 22 -4.00 3.29 8.09
C LEU A 22 -5.00 3.72 7.01
N GLY A 23 -6.23 3.22 7.09
CA GLY A 23 -7.26 3.57 6.11
C GLY A 23 -7.56 5.07 6.05
N ALA A 24 -7.51 5.74 7.20
CA ALA A 24 -7.74 7.18 7.27
C ALA A 24 -6.58 8.00 6.68
N ASN A 25 -5.31 7.60 6.91
CA ASN A 25 -4.13 8.31 6.42
C ASN A 25 -3.89 8.04 4.93
N ASP A 26 -3.82 6.77 4.56
CA ASP A 26 -3.19 6.34 3.32
C ASP A 26 -4.16 6.37 2.13
N VAL A 27 -5.47 6.58 2.34
CA VAL A 27 -6.45 6.67 1.24
C VAL A 27 -6.16 7.80 0.25
N ALA A 28 -5.47 8.85 0.70
CA ALA A 28 -5.01 9.91 -0.18
C ALA A 28 -4.01 9.39 -1.23
N ASN A 29 -3.22 8.36 -0.91
CA ASN A 29 -2.22 7.80 -1.83
C ASN A 29 -2.88 7.13 -3.06
N SER A 30 -4.10 6.60 -2.91
CA SER A 30 -4.82 5.94 -4.01
C SER A 30 -5.84 6.83 -4.72
N MET A 31 -6.54 7.70 -3.98
CA MET A 31 -7.71 8.40 -4.53
C MET A 31 -7.54 9.90 -4.71
N ALA A 32 -6.51 10.53 -4.12
CA ALA A 32 -6.37 11.98 -4.23
C ALA A 32 -6.13 12.42 -5.67
N SER A 33 -5.45 11.60 -6.50
CA SER A 33 -5.21 11.91 -7.91
C SER A 33 -6.53 12.00 -8.68
N ALA A 34 -7.44 11.04 -8.52
CA ALA A 34 -8.73 11.02 -9.23
C ALA A 34 -9.71 12.07 -8.69
N VAL A 35 -9.70 12.34 -7.38
CA VAL A 35 -10.48 13.42 -6.78
C VAL A 35 -9.96 14.79 -7.24
N GLY A 36 -8.64 15.01 -7.20
CA GLY A 36 -7.99 16.26 -7.59
C GLY A 36 -8.17 16.58 -9.07
N ALA A 37 -8.12 15.56 -9.95
CA ALA A 37 -8.41 15.68 -11.37
C ALA A 37 -9.92 15.79 -11.70
N ARG A 38 -10.78 15.79 -10.68
CA ARG A 38 -12.25 15.82 -10.79
C ARG A 38 -12.82 14.68 -11.65
N ALA A 39 -12.18 13.51 -11.60
CA ALA A 39 -12.67 12.29 -12.24
C ALA A 39 -13.83 11.68 -11.43
N ILE A 40 -13.75 11.74 -10.10
CA ILE A 40 -14.76 11.25 -9.16
C ILE A 40 -14.93 12.22 -7.98
N THR A 41 -16.07 12.14 -7.31
CA THR A 41 -16.32 12.87 -6.06
C THR A 41 -15.63 12.18 -4.87
N VAL A 42 -15.37 12.93 -3.80
CA VAL A 42 -14.83 12.37 -2.54
C VAL A 42 -15.69 11.23 -2.00
N ARG A 43 -17.03 11.33 -2.10
CA ARG A 43 -17.95 10.27 -1.65
C ARG A 43 -17.77 8.97 -2.44
N GLN A 44 -17.64 9.08 -3.77
CA GLN A 44 -17.38 7.91 -4.62
C GLN A 44 -16.00 7.30 -4.32
N ALA A 45 -14.98 8.15 -4.16
CA ALA A 45 -13.63 7.73 -3.82
C ALA A 45 -13.58 6.93 -2.50
N VAL A 46 -14.27 7.40 -1.45
CA VAL A 46 -14.38 6.70 -0.16
C VAL A 46 -14.96 5.30 -0.33
N LEU A 47 -16.09 5.16 -1.05
CA LEU A 47 -16.75 3.86 -1.23
C LEU A 47 -15.89 2.87 -2.03
N ILE A 48 -15.28 3.34 -3.12
CA ILE A 48 -14.42 2.53 -3.98
C ILE A 48 -13.17 2.10 -3.21
N ALA A 49 -12.50 3.04 -2.53
CA ALA A 49 -11.29 2.76 -1.78
C ALA A 49 -11.54 1.80 -0.62
N ALA A 50 -12.64 1.97 0.13
CA ALA A 50 -12.99 1.08 1.24
C ALA A 50 -13.16 -0.37 0.76
N LEU A 51 -13.91 -0.58 -0.33
CA LEU A 51 -14.12 -1.90 -0.92
C LEU A 51 -12.81 -2.51 -1.44
N LEU A 52 -12.03 -1.76 -2.21
CA LEU A 52 -10.84 -2.31 -2.86
C LEU A 52 -9.67 -2.52 -1.91
N ASN A 53 -9.51 -1.67 -0.89
CA ASN A 53 -8.55 -1.94 0.17
C ASN A 53 -8.94 -3.19 0.96
N PHE A 54 -10.22 -3.39 1.27
CA PHE A 54 -10.71 -4.62 1.90
C PHE A 54 -10.39 -5.86 1.04
N VAL A 55 -10.73 -5.81 -0.25
CA VAL A 55 -10.47 -6.91 -1.20
C VAL A 55 -8.96 -7.21 -1.29
N GLY A 56 -8.13 -6.17 -1.42
CA GLY A 56 -6.67 -6.30 -1.49
C GLY A 56 -6.10 -6.91 -0.21
N ALA A 57 -6.54 -6.43 0.95
CA ALA A 57 -6.13 -6.92 2.26
C ALA A 57 -6.43 -8.42 2.44
N VAL A 58 -7.65 -8.84 2.10
CA VAL A 58 -8.10 -10.22 2.31
C VAL A 58 -7.48 -11.20 1.32
N LEU A 59 -7.37 -10.82 0.04
CA LEU A 59 -6.96 -11.75 -1.01
C LEU A 59 -5.46 -11.77 -1.28
N LEU A 60 -4.76 -10.65 -1.04
CA LEU A 60 -3.37 -10.46 -1.43
C LEU A 60 -2.44 -10.06 -0.27
N GLY A 61 -2.96 -9.94 0.96
CA GLY A 61 -2.20 -9.41 2.10
C GLY A 61 -1.43 -10.42 2.94
N SER A 62 -1.56 -11.73 2.70
CA SER A 62 -1.01 -12.76 3.60
C SER A 62 0.52 -12.79 3.62
N GLN A 63 1.18 -12.53 2.50
CA GLN A 63 2.63 -12.68 2.32
C GLN A 63 3.40 -11.61 3.08
N VAL A 64 3.00 -10.35 2.92
CA VAL A 64 3.61 -9.22 3.65
C VAL A 64 3.32 -9.36 5.15
N THR A 65 2.11 -9.81 5.51
CA THR A 65 1.75 -10.05 6.91
C THR A 65 2.63 -11.12 7.56
N ALA A 66 2.92 -12.20 6.83
CA ALA A 66 3.86 -13.22 7.28
C ALA A 66 5.26 -12.64 7.52
N THR A 67 5.76 -11.77 6.63
CA THR A 67 7.05 -11.06 6.80
C THR A 67 7.05 -10.16 8.03
N ILE A 68 6.02 -9.36 8.29
CA ILE A 68 5.99 -8.49 9.47
C ILE A 68 5.89 -9.30 10.77
N SER A 69 5.12 -10.39 10.78
CA SER A 69 4.92 -11.19 12.00
C SER A 69 6.20 -11.86 12.53
N LYS A 70 7.15 -12.23 11.66
CA LYS A 70 8.32 -13.06 12.02
C LYS A 70 9.64 -12.63 11.36
N GLY A 71 9.60 -11.60 10.53
CA GLY A 71 10.75 -11.21 9.71
C GLY A 71 11.74 -10.29 10.42
N ILE A 72 11.31 -9.62 11.48
CA ILE A 72 12.08 -8.51 12.06
C ILE A 72 12.90 -8.95 13.27
N ILE A 73 12.26 -9.63 14.23
CA ILE A 73 12.90 -10.16 15.44
C ILE A 73 13.04 -11.67 15.29
N ASP A 74 14.22 -12.20 15.63
CA ASP A 74 14.46 -13.64 15.73
C ASP A 74 13.74 -14.20 16.97
N PRO A 75 12.76 -15.09 16.79
CA PRO A 75 12.03 -15.65 17.92
C PRO A 75 12.86 -16.54 18.83
N THR A 76 13.96 -17.09 18.34
CA THR A 76 14.82 -17.97 19.14
C THR A 76 15.67 -17.17 20.13
N ALA A 77 15.84 -15.87 19.88
CA ALA A 77 16.65 -14.99 20.71
C ALA A 77 15.89 -14.44 21.93
N ILE A 78 14.55 -14.47 21.91
CA ILE A 78 13.71 -14.09 23.07
C ILE A 78 12.95 -15.33 23.54
N THR A 79 13.44 -15.94 24.61
CA THR A 79 12.93 -17.21 25.12
C THR A 79 11.60 -17.10 25.86
N ASP A 80 11.24 -15.92 26.38
CA ASP A 80 9.98 -15.71 27.09
C ASP A 80 8.85 -15.25 26.13
N PRO A 81 7.84 -16.09 25.88
CA PRO A 81 6.70 -15.75 25.01
C PRO A 81 5.86 -14.58 25.55
N ARG A 82 5.89 -14.31 26.86
CA ARG A 82 5.17 -13.18 27.47
C ARG A 82 5.78 -11.85 27.05
N VAL A 83 7.12 -11.78 27.09
CA VAL A 83 7.88 -10.59 26.67
C VAL A 83 7.64 -10.29 25.19
N LEU A 84 7.66 -11.31 24.33
CA LEU A 84 7.33 -11.15 22.91
C LEU A 84 5.88 -10.68 22.69
N THR A 85 4.94 -11.22 23.47
CA THR A 85 3.53 -10.81 23.39
C THR A 85 3.34 -9.34 23.76
N LEU A 86 3.92 -8.89 24.87
CA LEU A 86 3.92 -7.47 25.28
C LEU A 86 4.62 -6.59 24.26
N GLY A 87 5.73 -7.05 23.70
CA GLY A 87 6.51 -6.35 22.68
C GLY A 87 5.75 -6.10 21.39
N MET A 88 5.11 -7.13 20.84
CA MET A 88 4.31 -7.01 19.62
C MET A 88 3.08 -6.13 19.85
N PHE A 89 2.42 -6.27 21.00
CA PHE A 89 1.27 -5.43 21.36
C PHE A 89 1.66 -3.96 21.56
N SER A 90 2.74 -3.67 22.30
CA SER A 90 3.26 -2.31 22.49
C SER A 90 3.68 -1.67 21.17
N SER A 91 4.32 -2.43 20.28
CA SER A 91 4.70 -1.97 18.95
C SER A 91 3.49 -1.57 18.11
N LEU A 92 2.43 -2.39 18.17
CA LEU A 92 1.17 -2.14 17.48
C LEU A 92 0.47 -0.88 18.00
N LEU A 93 0.41 -0.69 19.32
CA LEU A 93 -0.15 0.51 19.91
C LEU A 93 0.66 1.77 19.57
N ALA A 94 1.99 1.69 19.65
CA ALA A 94 2.88 2.80 19.33
C ALA A 94 2.70 3.26 17.88
N ALA A 95 2.74 2.32 16.94
CA ALA A 95 2.53 2.62 15.53
C ALA A 95 1.11 3.14 15.26
N GLY A 96 0.08 2.52 15.85
CA GLY A 96 -1.31 2.94 15.71
C GLY A 96 -1.57 4.36 16.20
N VAL A 97 -1.06 4.71 17.38
CA VAL A 97 -1.16 6.07 17.94
C VAL A 97 -0.40 7.07 17.07
N TRP A 98 0.82 6.74 16.65
CA TRP A 98 1.61 7.63 15.81
C TRP A 98 0.92 7.93 14.46
N VAL A 99 0.44 6.91 13.76
CA VAL A 99 -0.28 7.08 12.49
C VAL A 99 -1.60 7.84 12.70
N LEU A 100 -2.31 7.60 13.80
CA LEU A 100 -3.53 8.34 14.10
C LEU A 100 -3.24 9.83 14.35
N VAL A 101 -2.21 10.15 15.15
CA VAL A 101 -1.79 11.54 15.39
C VAL A 101 -1.37 12.21 14.08
N ALA A 102 -0.60 11.53 13.24
CA ALA A 102 -0.23 12.02 11.92
C ALA A 102 -1.45 12.28 11.03
N THR A 103 -2.46 11.41 11.08
CA THR A 103 -3.73 11.58 10.37
C THR A 103 -4.49 12.81 10.85
N LEU A 104 -4.61 13.00 12.17
CA LEU A 104 -5.30 14.15 12.76
C LEU A 104 -4.57 15.47 12.47
N THR A 105 -3.26 15.44 12.32
CA THR A 105 -2.41 16.59 11.95
C THR A 105 -2.21 16.74 10.44
N SER A 106 -2.83 15.88 9.63
CA SER A 106 -2.71 15.87 8.16
C SER A 106 -1.27 15.74 7.64
N LEU A 107 -0.41 15.04 8.38
CA LEU A 107 0.96 14.71 7.98
C LEU A 107 0.96 13.37 7.21
N PRO A 108 1.52 13.33 5.99
CA PRO A 108 1.72 12.08 5.26
C PRO A 108 2.93 11.35 5.85
N VAL A 109 2.69 10.42 6.76
CA VAL A 109 3.74 9.59 7.36
C VAL A 109 3.73 8.20 6.72
N SER A 110 4.78 7.44 6.96
CA SER A 110 4.83 6.04 6.54
C SER A 110 4.46 5.13 7.70
N SER A 111 3.32 4.48 7.58
CA SER A 111 2.83 3.50 8.54
C SER A 111 3.73 2.26 8.63
N THR A 112 4.28 1.81 7.50
CA THR A 112 5.25 0.71 7.45
C THR A 112 6.54 1.03 8.22
N HIS A 113 7.09 2.24 8.09
CA HIS A 113 8.24 2.67 8.90
C HIS A 113 7.88 2.74 10.39
N SER A 114 6.64 3.13 10.69
CA SER A 114 6.16 3.25 12.07
C SER A 114 6.12 1.89 12.76
N ILE A 115 5.52 0.88 12.14
CA ILE A 115 5.44 -0.45 12.77
C ILE A 115 6.79 -1.16 12.82
N VAL A 116 7.59 -1.09 11.75
CA VAL A 116 8.92 -1.72 11.73
C VAL A 116 9.85 -1.05 12.74
N GLY A 117 9.81 0.29 12.83
CA GLY A 117 10.54 1.05 13.83
C GLY A 117 10.10 0.72 15.26
N ALA A 118 8.80 0.60 15.50
CA ALA A 118 8.26 0.21 16.81
C ALA A 118 8.75 -1.18 17.25
N ILE A 119 8.68 -2.17 16.34
CA ILE A 119 9.19 -3.53 16.60
C ILE A 119 10.70 -3.51 16.87
N LEU A 120 11.49 -2.74 16.10
CA LEU A 120 12.92 -2.56 16.35
C LEU A 120 13.20 -1.95 17.72
N GLY A 121 12.45 -0.92 18.13
CA GLY A 121 12.60 -0.27 19.43
C GLY A 121 12.39 -1.24 20.59
N PHE A 122 11.32 -2.04 20.53
CA PHE A 122 11.09 -3.13 21.49
C PHE A 122 12.22 -4.16 21.46
N GLY A 123 12.62 -4.63 20.27
CA GLY A 123 13.68 -5.63 20.13
C GLY A 123 14.99 -5.19 20.78
N PHE A 124 15.43 -3.96 20.50
CA PHE A 124 16.65 -3.40 21.12
C PHE A 124 16.55 -3.27 22.64
N LEU A 125 15.37 -2.95 23.18
CA LEU A 125 15.18 -2.82 24.62
C LEU A 125 15.37 -4.13 25.36
N VAL A 126 14.83 -5.22 24.80
CA VAL A 126 14.74 -6.52 25.49
C VAL A 126 15.96 -7.39 25.28
N GLY A 127 16.51 -7.43 24.06
CA GLY A 127 17.64 -8.31 23.75
C GLY A 127 18.76 -7.66 22.96
N GLY A 128 18.74 -6.33 22.82
CA GLY A 128 19.80 -5.59 22.13
C GLY A 128 19.83 -5.84 20.61
N PRO A 129 20.93 -5.47 19.93
CA PRO A 129 21.04 -5.60 18.47
C PRO A 129 21.00 -7.04 17.94
N GLU A 130 21.28 -8.04 18.78
CA GLU A 130 21.43 -9.44 18.37
C GLU A 130 20.09 -10.13 18.08
N VAL A 131 18.98 -9.66 18.67
CA VAL A 131 17.65 -10.23 18.40
C VAL A 131 17.09 -9.83 17.04
N VAL A 132 17.70 -8.87 16.35
CA VAL A 132 17.22 -8.38 15.05
C VAL A 132 17.75 -9.26 13.94
N ASN A 133 16.86 -9.73 13.06
CA ASN A 133 17.29 -10.42 11.84
C ASN A 133 17.83 -9.39 10.83
N TRP A 134 19.14 -9.09 10.90
CA TRP A 134 19.78 -8.07 10.07
C TRP A 134 19.69 -8.33 8.57
N LEU A 135 19.65 -9.59 8.14
CA LEU A 135 19.51 -9.94 6.73
C LEU A 135 18.12 -9.53 6.21
N LYS A 136 17.06 -9.91 6.93
CA LYS A 136 15.68 -9.53 6.58
C LYS A 136 15.45 -8.03 6.75
N MET A 137 15.97 -7.44 7.82
CA MET A 137 15.91 -5.99 8.06
C MET A 137 16.59 -5.21 6.94
N GLY A 138 17.77 -5.65 6.49
CA GLY A 138 18.44 -5.08 5.33
C GLY A 138 17.59 -5.14 4.07
N GLY A 139 16.91 -6.27 3.82
CA GLY A 139 15.94 -6.40 2.72
C GLY A 139 14.77 -5.41 2.81
N ILE A 140 14.22 -5.23 4.01
CA ILE A 140 13.14 -4.26 4.28
C ILE A 140 13.64 -2.82 4.01
N VAL A 141 14.77 -2.42 4.59
CA VAL A 141 15.33 -1.07 4.39
C VAL A 141 15.66 -0.82 2.91
N MET A 142 16.25 -1.80 2.22
CA MET A 142 16.51 -1.70 0.78
C MET A 142 15.23 -1.54 -0.03
N SER A 143 14.14 -2.21 0.35
CA SER A 143 12.83 -2.03 -0.30
C SER A 143 12.29 -0.60 -0.13
N TRP A 144 12.54 0.06 1.00
CA TRP A 144 12.11 1.43 1.27
C TRP A 144 12.87 2.46 0.43
N ILE A 145 14.13 2.15 0.12
CA ILE A 145 14.97 2.96 -0.77
C ILE A 145 14.58 2.68 -2.22
N ILE A 146 14.51 1.41 -2.65
CA ILE A 146 14.30 1.04 -4.06
C ILE A 146 12.89 1.41 -4.55
N SER A 147 11.85 1.23 -3.72
CA SER A 147 10.46 1.45 -4.13
C SER A 147 10.16 2.84 -4.70
N PRO A 148 10.52 3.99 -4.08
CA PRO A 148 10.28 5.29 -4.68
C PRO A 148 11.01 5.49 -6.01
N PHE A 149 12.24 5.00 -6.17
CA PHE A 149 12.95 5.09 -7.46
C PHE A 149 12.32 4.20 -8.51
N PHE A 150 11.90 2.99 -8.15
CA PHE A 150 11.24 2.08 -9.07
C PHE A 150 9.90 2.66 -9.55
N ALA A 151 9.10 3.22 -8.63
CA ALA A 151 7.87 3.93 -8.96
C ALA A 151 8.12 5.17 -9.82
N ALA A 152 9.19 5.92 -9.56
CA ALA A 152 9.60 7.07 -10.38
C ALA A 152 9.98 6.65 -11.80
N ILE A 153 10.73 5.55 -11.97
CA ILE A 153 11.10 5.02 -13.28
C ILE A 153 9.85 4.61 -14.05
N ILE A 154 8.93 3.84 -13.44
CA ILE A 154 7.70 3.43 -14.10
C ILE A 154 6.85 4.65 -14.48
N GLY A 155 6.61 5.57 -13.54
CA GLY A 155 5.85 6.80 -13.80
C GLY A 155 6.47 7.64 -14.93
N PHE A 156 7.79 7.80 -14.93
CA PHE A 156 8.54 8.49 -15.99
C PHE A 156 8.35 7.80 -17.34
N LEU A 157 8.48 6.47 -17.41
CA LEU A 157 8.37 5.70 -18.65
C LEU A 157 6.94 5.73 -19.21
N VAL A 158 5.93 5.54 -18.34
CA VAL A 158 4.52 5.58 -18.74
C VAL A 158 4.16 6.97 -19.26
N PHE A 159 4.51 8.04 -18.53
CA PHE A 159 4.18 9.39 -18.97
C PHE A 159 4.97 9.82 -20.22
N SER A 160 6.26 9.44 -20.32
CA SER A 160 7.07 9.68 -21.51
C SER A 160 6.51 8.94 -22.74
N HIS A 161 6.03 7.72 -22.54
CA HIS A 161 5.33 6.96 -23.56
C HIS A 161 4.05 7.68 -24.00
N ILE A 162 3.17 8.05 -23.08
CA ILE A 162 1.93 8.81 -23.38
C ILE A 162 2.25 10.08 -24.16
N ARG A 163 3.25 10.85 -23.74
CA ARG A 163 3.68 12.07 -24.45
C ARG A 163 4.12 11.77 -25.87
N LYS A 164 4.99 10.77 -26.06
CA LYS A 164 5.57 10.45 -27.37
C LYS A 164 4.57 9.81 -28.33
N THR A 165 3.67 8.95 -27.84
CA THR A 165 2.78 8.17 -28.71
C THR A 165 1.42 8.82 -28.95
N ILE A 166 0.92 9.60 -27.97
CA ILE A 166 -0.39 10.25 -28.06
C ILE A 166 -0.20 11.72 -28.43
N PHE A 167 0.49 12.50 -27.59
CA PHE A 167 0.60 13.96 -27.74
C PHE A 167 1.52 14.47 -28.87
N VAL A 168 2.26 13.59 -29.56
CA VAL A 168 3.04 13.96 -30.77
C VAL A 168 2.40 13.41 -32.05
N SER A 169 1.37 12.57 -31.92
CA SER A 169 0.71 11.95 -33.08
C SER A 169 -0.24 12.92 -33.79
N HIS A 170 -0.44 12.74 -35.10
CA HIS A 170 -1.37 13.59 -35.86
C HIS A 170 -2.85 13.35 -35.49
N ASP A 171 -3.18 12.17 -34.96
CA ASP A 171 -4.53 11.75 -34.56
C ASP A 171 -4.54 11.35 -33.07
N PHE A 172 -4.48 12.37 -32.21
CA PHE A 172 -4.34 12.26 -30.75
C PHE A 172 -5.44 11.39 -30.12
N ILE A 173 -6.68 11.51 -30.60
CA ILE A 173 -7.85 10.83 -30.02
C ILE A 173 -7.86 9.36 -30.40
N ARG A 174 -7.55 9.01 -31.64
CA ARG A 174 -7.44 7.61 -32.03
C ARG A 174 -6.32 6.91 -31.28
N GLN A 175 -5.18 7.58 -31.11
CA GLN A 175 -4.05 7.03 -30.38
C GLN A 175 -4.34 6.90 -28.88
N SER A 176 -5.02 7.87 -28.26
CA SER A 176 -5.40 7.76 -26.85
C SER A 176 -6.34 6.58 -26.59
N LYS A 177 -7.31 6.33 -27.48
CA LYS A 177 -8.19 5.16 -27.39
C LYS A 177 -7.43 3.84 -27.55
N LYS A 178 -6.55 3.75 -28.56
CA LYS A 178 -5.77 2.54 -28.84
C LYS A 178 -4.82 2.20 -27.70
N TRP A 179 -3.95 3.15 -27.33
CA TRP A 179 -2.97 2.94 -26.26
C TRP A 179 -3.65 2.84 -24.90
N GLY A 180 -4.76 3.55 -24.70
CA GLY A 180 -5.52 3.47 -23.46
C GLY A 180 -6.06 2.07 -23.19
N ALA A 181 -6.63 1.41 -24.20
CA ALA A 181 -7.07 0.03 -24.10
C ALA A 181 -5.92 -0.95 -23.84
N ILE A 182 -4.74 -0.71 -24.41
CA ILE A 182 -3.54 -1.54 -24.19
C ILE A 182 -3.06 -1.41 -22.74
N TRP A 183 -2.90 -0.18 -22.23
CA TRP A 183 -2.49 0.02 -20.84
C TRP A 183 -3.47 -0.58 -19.84
N MET A 184 -4.77 -0.51 -20.14
CA MET A 184 -5.80 -1.14 -19.32
C MET A 184 -5.64 -2.66 -19.27
N ALA A 185 -5.43 -3.28 -20.43
CA ALA A 185 -5.19 -4.71 -20.53
C ALA A 185 -3.93 -5.14 -19.78
N LEU A 186 -2.81 -4.41 -19.92
CA LEU A 186 -1.58 -4.66 -19.17
C LEU A 186 -1.80 -4.57 -17.65
N THR A 187 -2.55 -3.56 -17.20
CA THR A 187 -2.87 -3.39 -15.78
C THR A 187 -3.70 -4.55 -15.25
N CYS A 188 -4.75 -4.97 -15.97
CA CYS A 188 -5.52 -6.16 -15.61
C CYS A 188 -4.64 -7.42 -15.56
N GLY A 189 -3.71 -7.58 -16.50
CA GLY A 189 -2.75 -8.69 -16.50
C GLY A 189 -1.88 -8.72 -15.25
N LEU A 190 -1.31 -7.58 -14.87
CA LEU A 190 -0.48 -7.47 -13.65
C LEU A 190 -1.27 -7.80 -12.37
N ILE A 191 -2.52 -7.34 -12.28
CA ILE A 191 -3.42 -7.69 -11.17
C ILE A 191 -3.66 -9.20 -11.16
N MET A 192 -4.03 -9.80 -12.30
CA MET A 192 -4.31 -11.24 -12.38
C MET A 192 -3.10 -12.12 -12.03
N ILE A 193 -1.91 -11.76 -12.50
CA ILE A 193 -0.67 -12.47 -12.14
C ILE A 193 -0.48 -12.48 -10.62
N SER A 194 -0.80 -11.37 -9.96
CA SER A 194 -0.68 -11.25 -8.51
C SER A 194 -1.66 -12.14 -7.76
N PHE A 195 -2.86 -12.37 -8.29
CA PHE A 195 -3.80 -13.34 -7.73
C PHE A 195 -3.31 -14.79 -7.85
N PHE A 196 -2.55 -15.14 -8.88
CA PHE A 196 -2.03 -16.50 -9.05
C PHE A 196 -0.69 -16.74 -8.35
N TYR A 197 0.10 -15.69 -8.11
CA TYR A 197 1.44 -15.83 -7.56
C TYR A 197 1.43 -15.92 -6.02
N LYS A 198 1.61 -17.13 -5.49
CA LYS A 198 1.82 -17.40 -4.06
C LYS A 198 0.72 -16.89 -3.11
N THR A 199 -0.51 -16.66 -3.61
CA THR A 199 -1.64 -16.25 -2.77
C THR A 199 -2.42 -17.47 -2.28
N PRO A 200 -3.16 -17.37 -1.16
CA PRO A 200 -4.03 -18.45 -0.70
C PRO A 200 -5.06 -18.87 -1.76
N PHE A 201 -5.46 -17.94 -2.63
CA PHE A 201 -6.37 -18.21 -3.73
C PHE A 201 -5.68 -18.97 -4.87
N GLY A 202 -4.48 -18.55 -5.26
CA GLY A 202 -3.66 -19.22 -6.28
C GLY A 202 -3.27 -20.63 -5.87
N GLU A 203 -2.89 -20.85 -4.61
CA GLU A 203 -2.54 -22.17 -4.07
C GLU A 203 -3.73 -23.14 -4.06
N ARG A 204 -4.96 -22.64 -3.83
CA ARG A 204 -6.19 -23.48 -3.89
C ARG A 204 -6.57 -23.90 -5.32
N LEU A 205 -6.25 -23.06 -6.29
CA LEU A 205 -6.54 -23.32 -7.70
C LEU A 205 -5.55 -24.28 -8.34
N ASP A 206 -4.32 -24.37 -7.80
CA ASP A 206 -3.23 -25.25 -8.23
C ASP A 206 -3.04 -25.31 -9.75
N LEU A 207 -3.12 -24.13 -10.40
CA LEU A 207 -2.98 -24.03 -11.85
C LEU A 207 -1.52 -24.16 -12.25
N SER A 208 -1.25 -24.96 -13.29
CA SER A 208 0.06 -24.98 -13.93
C SER A 208 0.43 -23.58 -14.46
N LEU A 209 1.73 -23.28 -14.55
CA LEU A 209 2.20 -21.98 -15.05
C LEU A 209 1.63 -21.64 -16.44
N GLY A 210 1.49 -22.64 -17.31
CA GLY A 210 0.86 -22.48 -18.63
C GLY A 210 -0.63 -22.15 -18.55
N ALA A 211 -1.38 -22.79 -17.64
CA ALA A 211 -2.79 -22.50 -17.44
C ALA A 211 -3.01 -21.10 -16.84
N ALA A 212 -2.20 -20.71 -15.84
CA ALA A 212 -2.26 -19.36 -15.26
C ALA A 212 -1.92 -18.28 -16.31
N ALA A 213 -0.92 -18.52 -17.15
CA ALA A 213 -0.57 -17.63 -18.26
C ALA A 213 -1.71 -17.51 -19.29
N ALA A 214 -2.36 -18.63 -19.64
CA ALA A 214 -3.50 -18.64 -20.56
C ALA A 214 -4.69 -17.83 -20.00
N VAL A 215 -5.05 -18.03 -18.74
CA VAL A 215 -6.11 -17.25 -18.08
C VAL A 215 -5.76 -15.76 -18.07
N CYS A 216 -4.51 -15.41 -17.74
CA CYS A 216 -4.05 -14.02 -17.79
C CYS A 216 -4.21 -13.42 -19.20
N LEU A 217 -3.79 -14.12 -20.25
CA LEU A 217 -3.93 -13.65 -21.63
C LEU A 217 -5.40 -13.47 -22.04
N VAL A 218 -6.29 -14.37 -21.62
CA VAL A 218 -7.74 -14.25 -21.86
C VAL A 218 -8.31 -13.02 -21.17
N VAL A 219 -7.95 -12.78 -19.90
CA VAL A 219 -8.39 -11.58 -19.17
C VAL A 219 -7.84 -10.31 -19.81
N MET A 220 -6.58 -10.31 -20.25
CA MET A 220 -5.98 -9.17 -20.97
C MET A 220 -6.70 -8.88 -22.29
N ALA A 221 -6.99 -9.92 -23.09
CA ALA A 221 -7.72 -9.77 -24.35
C ALA A 221 -9.15 -9.26 -24.13
N GLY A 222 -9.85 -9.78 -23.11
CA GLY A 222 -11.17 -9.30 -22.71
C GLY A 222 -11.15 -7.85 -22.24
N ALA A 223 -10.21 -7.50 -21.35
CA ALA A 223 -10.04 -6.12 -20.86
C ALA A 223 -9.72 -5.15 -22.01
N TRP A 224 -8.84 -5.54 -22.94
CA TRP A 224 -8.55 -4.76 -24.13
C TRP A 224 -9.80 -4.53 -24.98
N PHE A 225 -10.57 -5.60 -25.27
CA PHE A 225 -11.76 -5.52 -26.11
C PHE A 225 -12.86 -4.64 -25.48
N VAL A 226 -13.17 -4.86 -24.19
CA VAL A 226 -14.17 -4.10 -23.45
C VAL A 226 -13.77 -2.63 -23.36
N THR A 227 -12.52 -2.34 -23.00
CA THR A 227 -12.04 -0.96 -22.88
C THR A 227 -12.04 -0.27 -24.23
N ARG A 228 -11.56 -0.93 -25.29
CA ARG A 228 -11.56 -0.36 -26.64
C ARG A 228 -12.98 -0.01 -27.11
N ARG A 229 -13.92 -0.96 -27.00
CA ARG A 229 -15.33 -0.74 -27.38
C ARG A 229 -15.99 0.34 -26.52
N GLY A 230 -15.67 0.37 -25.23
CA GLY A 230 -16.15 1.40 -24.30
C GLY A 230 -15.66 2.79 -24.71
N LEU A 231 -14.36 2.95 -24.94
CA LEU A 231 -13.75 4.22 -25.33
C LEU A 231 -14.20 4.70 -26.72
N GLU A 232 -14.45 3.77 -27.66
CA GLU A 232 -15.01 4.09 -28.97
C GLU A 232 -16.44 4.67 -28.87
N LYS A 233 -17.30 4.10 -28.01
CA LYS A 233 -18.68 4.59 -27.79
C LYS A 233 -18.74 5.87 -26.97
N LEU A 234 -17.88 5.99 -25.96
CA LEU A 234 -17.98 7.01 -24.91
C LEU A 234 -17.32 8.34 -25.27
N VAL A 235 -16.47 8.38 -26.29
CA VAL A 235 -15.79 9.60 -26.77
C VAL A 235 -15.99 9.69 -28.28
N PRO A 236 -17.20 10.01 -28.76
CA PRO A 236 -17.56 9.90 -30.18
C PRO A 236 -16.93 10.97 -31.08
N ASP A 237 -16.50 12.12 -30.55
CA ASP A 237 -16.07 13.26 -31.38
C ASP A 237 -14.53 13.39 -31.50
N PRO A 238 -13.94 13.30 -32.71
CA PRO A 238 -12.51 13.51 -32.97
C PRO A 238 -12.06 14.98 -32.90
N ALA A 239 -12.97 15.95 -32.79
CA ALA A 239 -12.64 17.38 -32.83
C ALA A 239 -12.04 17.95 -31.52
N ALA A 240 -12.04 17.16 -30.44
CA ALA A 240 -11.46 17.58 -29.17
C ALA A 240 -9.94 17.41 -29.20
N GLY A 241 -9.19 18.51 -29.11
CA GLY A 241 -7.72 18.50 -29.04
C GLY A 241 -7.17 17.83 -27.76
N ALA A 242 -6.27 18.49 -27.04
CA ALA A 242 -5.71 17.94 -25.80
C ALA A 242 -6.78 17.59 -24.75
N GLU A 243 -7.91 18.30 -24.73
CA GLU A 243 -9.02 18.05 -23.81
C GLU A 243 -9.71 16.69 -24.04
N GLY A 244 -9.82 16.23 -25.29
CA GLY A 244 -10.44 14.94 -25.58
C GLY A 244 -9.59 13.77 -25.09
N VAL A 245 -8.26 13.91 -25.15
CA VAL A 245 -7.33 12.96 -24.53
C VAL A 245 -7.53 12.93 -23.02
N GLU A 246 -7.63 14.08 -22.38
CA GLU A 246 -7.88 14.15 -20.94
C GLU A 246 -9.23 13.54 -20.52
N GLN A 247 -10.28 13.64 -21.35
CA GLN A 247 -11.56 12.96 -21.08
C GLN A 247 -11.46 11.44 -21.15
N VAL A 248 -10.68 10.89 -22.10
CA VAL A 248 -10.39 9.45 -22.18
C VAL A 248 -9.65 9.00 -20.92
N PHE A 249 -8.57 9.71 -20.56
CA PHE A 249 -7.76 9.38 -19.40
C PHE A 249 -8.50 9.59 -18.08
N ARG A 250 -9.45 10.53 -18.00
CA ARG A 250 -10.31 10.70 -16.82
C ARG A 250 -11.04 9.42 -16.46
N LYS A 251 -11.57 8.69 -17.45
CA LYS A 251 -12.28 7.42 -17.21
C LYS A 251 -11.32 6.30 -16.83
N MET A 252 -10.17 6.24 -17.51
CA MET A 252 -9.16 5.22 -17.23
C MET A 252 -8.47 5.43 -15.88
N GLN A 253 -8.30 6.68 -15.45
CA GLN A 253 -7.67 7.02 -14.18
C GLN A 253 -8.47 6.47 -13.00
N ILE A 254 -9.80 6.47 -13.08
CA ILE A 254 -10.64 5.86 -12.04
C ILE A 254 -10.24 4.40 -11.83
N PHE A 255 -10.00 3.66 -12.92
CA PHE A 255 -9.53 2.28 -12.85
C PHE A 255 -8.11 2.18 -12.28
N THR A 256 -7.18 3.07 -12.64
CA THR A 256 -5.83 3.03 -12.06
C THR A 256 -5.84 3.41 -10.58
N SER A 257 -6.71 4.31 -10.14
CA SER A 257 -6.89 4.62 -8.72
C SER A 257 -7.48 3.42 -7.96
N CYS A 258 -8.40 2.67 -8.59
CA CYS A 258 -8.84 1.37 -8.08
C CYS A 258 -7.67 0.39 -7.94
N TYR A 259 -6.77 0.35 -8.91
CA TYR A 259 -5.58 -0.48 -8.88
C TYR A 259 -4.64 -0.10 -7.72
N VAL A 260 -4.41 1.20 -7.49
CA VAL A 260 -3.64 1.68 -6.32
C VAL A 260 -4.32 1.22 -5.03
N ALA A 261 -5.62 1.44 -4.86
CA ALA A 261 -6.35 1.04 -3.65
C ALA A 261 -6.29 -0.47 -3.37
N LEU A 262 -6.37 -1.31 -4.40
CA LEU A 262 -6.20 -2.76 -4.26
C LEU A 262 -4.78 -3.11 -3.79
N SER A 263 -3.76 -2.55 -4.45
CA SER A 263 -2.35 -2.81 -4.10
C SER A 263 -1.99 -2.30 -2.71
N GLN A 264 -2.59 -1.18 -2.31
CA GLN A 264 -2.44 -0.56 -1.00
C GLN A 264 -3.00 -1.48 0.09
N GLY A 265 -4.24 -1.95 -0.04
CA GLY A 265 -4.82 -2.89 0.92
C GLY A 265 -3.99 -4.17 1.08
N ALA A 266 -3.43 -4.67 -0.02
CA ALA A 266 -2.55 -5.84 -0.03
C ALA A 266 -1.26 -5.63 0.78
N ASN A 267 -0.66 -4.43 0.75
CA ASN A 267 0.57 -4.17 1.50
C ASN A 267 0.28 -3.75 2.95
N ASP A 268 -0.65 -2.81 3.13
CA ASP A 268 -0.80 -2.07 4.39
C ASP A 268 -1.51 -2.88 5.48
N VAL A 269 -2.33 -3.88 5.13
CA VAL A 269 -2.97 -4.75 6.15
C VAL A 269 -1.94 -5.46 7.03
N ALA A 270 -0.76 -5.75 6.49
CA ALA A 270 0.34 -6.37 7.21
C ALA A 270 0.83 -5.53 8.39
N ASN A 271 0.76 -4.20 8.27
CA ASN A 271 1.22 -3.30 9.33
C ASN A 271 0.34 -3.39 10.59
N ALA A 272 -0.94 -3.73 10.42
CA ALA A 272 -1.86 -3.96 11.53
C ALA A 272 -1.89 -5.42 11.96
N ILE A 273 -2.00 -6.35 11.01
CA ILE A 273 -2.25 -7.76 11.29
C ILE A 273 -0.96 -8.55 11.55
N GLY A 274 0.21 -8.08 11.10
CA GLY A 274 1.49 -8.75 11.35
C GLY A 274 1.77 -8.96 12.84
N PRO A 275 1.74 -7.90 13.67
CA PRO A 275 1.89 -8.02 15.13
C PRO A 275 0.78 -8.86 15.78
N VAL A 276 -0.47 -8.71 15.32
CA VAL A 276 -1.61 -9.49 15.83
C VAL A 276 -1.44 -10.98 15.55
N ALA A 277 -0.99 -11.34 14.35
CA ALA A 277 -0.70 -12.70 13.96
C ALA A 277 0.45 -13.29 14.78
N ALA A 278 1.48 -12.50 15.09
CA ALA A 278 2.54 -12.92 16.00
C ALA A 278 2.00 -13.25 17.40
N VAL A 279 1.20 -12.36 18.00
CA VAL A 279 0.56 -12.59 19.31
C VAL A 279 -0.35 -13.83 19.29
N TYR A 280 -1.12 -14.02 18.23
CA TYR A 280 -1.99 -15.19 18.10
C TYR A 280 -1.23 -16.51 18.03
N VAL A 281 -0.14 -16.55 17.26
CA VAL A 281 0.70 -17.75 17.17
C VAL A 281 1.33 -18.05 18.54
N LEU A 282 1.84 -17.02 19.24
CA LEU A 282 2.37 -17.15 20.59
C LEU A 282 1.31 -17.69 21.57
N ALA A 283 0.09 -17.15 21.52
CA ALA A 283 -1.02 -17.59 22.38
C ALA A 283 -1.43 -19.06 22.13
N LYS A 284 -1.36 -19.52 20.88
CA LYS A 284 -1.77 -20.90 20.52
C LYS A 284 -0.69 -21.96 20.73
N THR A 285 0.56 -21.60 20.48
CA THR A 285 1.64 -22.60 20.39
C THR A 285 2.75 -22.40 21.41
N GLY A 286 2.73 -21.29 22.16
CA GLY A 286 3.79 -20.94 23.12
C GLY A 286 5.14 -20.60 22.46
N MET A 287 5.24 -20.66 21.14
CA MET A 287 6.46 -20.38 20.36
C MET A 287 6.08 -19.70 19.05
N LEU A 288 6.91 -18.81 18.49
CA LEU A 288 6.70 -18.38 17.11
C LEU A 288 7.18 -19.49 16.16
N ALA A 289 6.24 -20.27 15.61
CA ALA A 289 6.55 -21.33 14.65
C ALA A 289 7.38 -20.85 13.43
N ALA A 290 8.11 -21.73 12.74
CA ALA A 290 8.89 -21.32 11.55
C ALA A 290 8.03 -20.87 10.34
N LYS A 291 6.79 -21.36 10.23
CA LYS A 291 5.76 -20.90 9.27
C LYS A 291 4.54 -20.40 10.05
N ALA A 292 4.22 -19.10 9.97
CA ALA A 292 2.91 -18.59 10.38
C ALA A 292 2.03 -18.57 9.14
N GLU A 293 1.07 -19.49 9.07
CA GLU A 293 -0.09 -19.24 8.23
C GLU A 293 -0.94 -18.20 8.94
N VAL A 294 -1.09 -17.02 8.31
CA VAL A 294 -1.93 -15.95 8.84
C VAL A 294 -3.39 -16.34 8.57
N PRO A 295 -4.22 -16.53 9.61
CA PRO A 295 -5.62 -16.89 9.39
C PRO A 295 -6.37 -15.80 8.64
N ILE A 296 -7.18 -16.19 7.64
CA ILE A 296 -7.92 -15.25 6.78
C ILE A 296 -8.82 -14.31 7.59
N PHE A 297 -9.41 -14.77 8.70
CA PHE A 297 -10.28 -13.94 9.53
C PHE A 297 -9.56 -12.69 10.08
N MET A 298 -8.25 -12.77 10.32
CA MET A 298 -7.47 -11.62 10.78
C MET A 298 -7.29 -10.59 9.67
N LEU A 299 -7.03 -11.06 8.44
CA LEU A 299 -6.97 -10.18 7.26
C LEU A 299 -8.33 -9.53 6.99
N VAL A 300 -9.44 -10.26 7.21
CA VAL A 300 -10.80 -9.70 7.14
C VAL A 300 -10.98 -8.59 8.16
N ILE A 301 -10.58 -8.80 9.42
CA ILE A 301 -10.70 -7.78 10.47
C ILE A 301 -9.82 -6.57 10.16
N GLY A 302 -8.58 -6.77 9.70
CA GLY A 302 -7.70 -5.70 9.27
C GLY A 302 -8.27 -4.92 8.08
N GLY A 303 -8.78 -5.62 7.07
CA GLY A 303 -9.45 -5.01 5.91
C GLY A 303 -10.68 -4.19 6.32
N LEU A 304 -11.50 -4.69 7.25
CA LEU A 304 -12.66 -3.96 7.79
C LEU A 304 -12.21 -2.71 8.55
N GLY A 305 -11.16 -2.80 9.35
CA GLY A 305 -10.56 -1.65 10.02
C GLY A 305 -10.12 -0.57 9.03
N ILE A 306 -9.40 -0.96 7.97
CA ILE A 306 -9.00 -0.05 6.87
C ILE A 306 -10.23 0.59 6.22
N ALA A 307 -11.23 -0.21 5.84
CA ALA A 307 -12.46 0.28 5.23
C ALA A 307 -13.21 1.29 6.13
N LEU A 308 -13.28 1.03 7.43
CA LEU A 308 -13.89 1.94 8.42
C LEU A 308 -13.10 3.24 8.56
N GLY A 309 -11.76 3.18 8.58
CA GLY A 309 -10.88 4.34 8.59
C GLY A 309 -11.10 5.25 7.38
N ILE A 310 -11.17 4.64 6.19
CA ILE A 310 -11.48 5.32 4.93
C ILE A 310 -12.86 6.01 5.01
N GLY A 311 -13.88 5.27 5.47
CA GLY A 311 -15.25 5.75 5.60
C GLY A 311 -15.41 6.95 6.53
N LEU A 312 -14.79 6.89 7.71
CA LEU A 312 -15.04 7.87 8.78
C LEU A 312 -14.11 9.08 8.74
N LEU A 313 -12.83 8.90 8.44
CA LEU A 313 -11.84 9.99 8.48
C LEU A 313 -11.13 10.25 7.14
N GLY A 314 -11.12 9.27 6.23
CA GLY A 314 -10.40 9.36 4.96
C GLY A 314 -10.77 10.58 4.10
N HIS A 315 -12.01 11.06 4.18
CA HIS A 315 -12.47 12.24 3.43
C HIS A 315 -11.69 13.53 3.77
N LYS A 316 -11.23 13.69 5.02
CA LYS A 316 -10.50 14.90 5.45
C LYS A 316 -9.11 14.97 4.84
N VAL A 317 -8.39 13.84 4.87
CA VAL A 317 -7.03 13.74 4.32
C VAL A 317 -7.08 13.81 2.79
N MET A 318 -8.04 13.11 2.15
CA MET A 318 -8.23 13.18 0.70
C MET A 318 -8.53 14.59 0.19
N ALA A 319 -9.40 15.34 0.87
CA ALA A 319 -9.69 16.71 0.47
C ALA A 319 -8.43 17.59 0.52
N THR A 320 -7.67 17.49 1.61
CA THR A 320 -6.45 18.28 1.82
C THR A 320 -5.35 17.95 0.82
N VAL A 321 -5.11 16.66 0.55
CA VAL A 321 -4.09 16.23 -0.43
C VAL A 321 -4.56 16.52 -1.85
N GLY A 322 -5.82 16.22 -2.16
CA GLY A 322 -6.46 16.43 -3.45
C GLY A 322 -6.42 17.90 -3.89
N GLU A 323 -6.73 18.84 -3.00
CA GLU A 323 -6.66 20.28 -3.26
C GLU A 323 -5.22 20.75 -3.58
N LYS A 324 -4.24 20.25 -2.82
CA LYS A 324 -2.81 20.56 -3.04
C LYS A 324 -2.25 20.02 -4.36
N ILE A 325 -2.85 18.94 -4.90
CA ILE A 325 -2.44 18.33 -6.17
C ILE A 325 -3.38 18.64 -7.34
N THR A 326 -4.32 19.60 -7.21
CA THR A 326 -5.27 20.00 -8.28
C THR A 326 -4.64 20.41 -9.61
N THR A 327 -3.34 20.65 -9.66
CA THR A 327 -2.59 20.93 -10.90
C THR A 327 -2.27 19.67 -11.72
N LEU A 328 -2.68 18.48 -11.27
CA LEU A 328 -2.48 17.20 -11.95
C LEU A 328 -3.55 16.97 -13.02
N THR A 329 -3.13 16.79 -14.28
CA THR A 329 -4.02 16.36 -15.37
C THR A 329 -4.29 14.85 -15.27
N ASN A 330 -5.34 14.35 -15.92
CA ASN A 330 -5.73 12.94 -15.80
C ASN A 330 -4.67 12.00 -16.41
N THR A 331 -4.03 12.42 -17.50
CA THR A 331 -2.89 11.68 -18.09
C THR A 331 -1.72 11.52 -17.12
N ARG A 332 -1.46 12.53 -16.29
CA ARG A 332 -0.43 12.50 -15.24
C ARG A 332 -0.87 11.62 -14.09
N GLY A 333 -2.10 11.79 -13.60
CA GLY A 333 -2.68 10.96 -12.55
C GLY A 333 -2.63 9.47 -12.90
N PHE A 334 -3.04 9.13 -14.11
CA PHE A 334 -2.94 7.77 -14.64
C PHE A 334 -1.51 7.19 -14.59
N ALA A 335 -0.51 7.97 -15.01
CA ALA A 335 0.88 7.52 -14.98
C ALA A 335 1.44 7.38 -13.56
N VAL A 336 1.05 8.28 -12.64
CA VAL A 336 1.38 8.21 -11.21
C VAL A 336 0.78 6.94 -10.60
N ASP A 337 -0.51 6.71 -10.83
CA ASP A 337 -1.24 5.57 -10.28
C ASP A 337 -0.62 4.25 -10.75
N ILE A 338 -0.29 4.09 -12.04
CA ILE A 338 0.40 2.89 -12.54
C ILE A 338 1.76 2.71 -11.87
N GLY A 339 2.58 3.78 -11.80
CA GLY A 339 3.90 3.71 -11.18
C GLY A 339 3.86 3.29 -9.72
N ALA A 340 2.94 3.88 -8.95
CA ALA A 340 2.76 3.56 -7.54
C ALA A 340 2.19 2.14 -7.34
N ALA A 341 1.06 1.83 -7.99
CA ALA A 341 0.37 0.55 -7.79
C ALA A 341 1.19 -0.65 -8.24
N THR A 342 1.88 -0.56 -9.39
CA THR A 342 2.75 -1.65 -9.86
C THR A 342 3.91 -1.89 -8.91
N THR A 343 4.52 -0.83 -8.39
CA THR A 343 5.60 -0.95 -7.39
C THR A 343 5.11 -1.62 -6.11
N VAL A 344 4.00 -1.16 -5.56
CA VAL A 344 3.44 -1.68 -4.31
C VAL A 344 3.00 -3.13 -4.48
N LEU A 345 2.28 -3.45 -5.56
CA LEU A 345 1.79 -4.81 -5.79
C LEU A 345 2.93 -5.81 -5.98
N LEU A 346 3.95 -5.47 -6.76
CA LEU A 346 5.11 -6.34 -6.95
C LEU A 346 5.86 -6.56 -5.63
N ALA A 347 6.03 -5.52 -4.81
CA ALA A 347 6.59 -5.66 -3.48
C ALA A 347 5.74 -6.57 -2.58
N SER A 348 4.41 -6.41 -2.62
CA SER A 348 3.48 -7.28 -1.87
C SER A 348 3.61 -8.75 -2.27
N ASN A 349 3.70 -9.04 -3.58
CA ASN A 349 3.90 -10.41 -4.09
C ASN A 349 5.23 -11.02 -3.65
N LEU A 350 6.26 -10.18 -3.47
CA LEU A 350 7.56 -10.59 -2.93
C LEU A 350 7.56 -10.66 -1.39
N GLY A 351 6.46 -10.34 -0.73
CA GLY A 351 6.34 -10.29 0.73
C GLY A 351 7.13 -9.15 1.35
N LEU A 352 7.50 -8.11 0.58
CA LEU A 352 8.28 -6.98 1.06
C LEU A 352 7.36 -5.87 1.59
N PRO A 353 7.46 -5.51 2.89
CA PRO A 353 6.71 -4.39 3.44
C PRO A 353 7.31 -3.08 2.94
N VAL A 354 6.57 -2.39 2.06
CA VAL A 354 6.99 -1.12 1.46
C VAL A 354 6.10 0.01 1.95
N SER A 355 6.47 1.26 1.65
CA SER A 355 5.60 2.40 1.93
C SER A 355 4.88 2.83 0.67
N THR A 356 3.54 2.79 0.71
CA THR A 356 2.67 3.28 -0.36
C THR A 356 2.86 4.79 -0.59
N THR A 357 3.06 5.56 0.48
CA THR A 357 3.43 6.98 0.43
C THR A 357 4.74 7.22 -0.33
N HIS A 358 5.76 6.38 -0.14
CA HIS A 358 7.04 6.51 -0.87
C HIS A 358 6.85 6.21 -2.37
N ALA A 359 6.12 5.13 -2.68
CA ALA A 359 5.84 4.77 -4.06
C ALA A 359 5.04 5.87 -4.78
N ALA A 360 4.05 6.47 -4.11
CA ALA A 360 3.28 7.59 -4.66
C ALA A 360 4.16 8.82 -4.91
N VAL A 361 4.95 9.26 -3.93
CA VAL A 361 5.88 10.40 -4.07
C VAL A 361 6.91 10.13 -5.17
N GLY A 362 7.44 8.91 -5.25
CA GLY A 362 8.34 8.46 -6.30
C GLY A 362 7.70 8.58 -7.69
N ALA A 363 6.50 8.02 -7.87
CA ALA A 363 5.78 8.09 -9.14
C ALA A 363 5.46 9.53 -9.57
N VAL A 364 5.01 10.39 -8.64
CA VAL A 364 4.80 11.83 -8.88
C VAL A 364 6.10 12.50 -9.35
N THR A 365 7.21 12.20 -8.68
CA THR A 365 8.54 12.72 -9.03
C THR A 365 8.95 12.28 -10.43
N GLY A 366 8.75 11.01 -10.78
CA GLY A 366 9.03 10.46 -12.11
C GLY A 366 8.24 11.14 -13.23
N VAL A 367 6.93 11.34 -13.01
CA VAL A 367 6.06 12.08 -13.95
C VAL A 367 6.49 13.55 -14.06
N GLY A 368 6.92 14.16 -12.95
CA GLY A 368 7.51 15.50 -12.92
C GLY A 368 8.79 15.58 -13.76
N LEU A 369 9.74 14.67 -13.55
CA LEU A 369 11.01 14.61 -14.28
C LEU A 369 10.81 14.42 -15.79
N ALA A 370 9.79 13.67 -16.20
CA ALA A 370 9.45 13.53 -17.61
C ALA A 370 9.07 14.86 -18.28
N ARG A 371 8.64 15.87 -17.51
CA ARG A 371 8.38 17.24 -17.97
C ARG A 371 9.62 18.16 -17.90
N GLY A 372 10.72 17.67 -17.33
CA GLY A 372 11.97 18.39 -17.12
C GLY A 372 12.29 18.60 -15.64
N PHE A 373 13.58 18.72 -15.32
CA PHE A 373 14.08 18.84 -13.95
C PHE A 373 13.46 20.00 -13.15
N LYS A 374 13.15 21.13 -13.81
CA LYS A 374 12.53 22.29 -13.17
C LYS A 374 11.08 22.07 -12.71
N ALA A 375 10.43 21.00 -13.15
CA ALA A 375 9.06 20.67 -12.74
C ALA A 375 8.99 19.93 -11.39
N VAL A 376 10.13 19.61 -10.78
CA VAL A 376 10.24 18.91 -9.50
C VAL A 376 10.85 19.84 -8.46
N ASP A 377 10.16 20.01 -7.33
CA ASP A 377 10.71 20.72 -6.17
C ASP A 377 11.50 19.75 -5.29
N PHE A 378 12.82 19.70 -5.50
CA PHE A 378 13.72 18.85 -4.72
C PHE A 378 13.84 19.29 -3.25
N GLY A 379 13.53 20.54 -2.91
CA GLY A 379 13.51 21.01 -1.53
C GLY A 379 12.34 20.42 -0.75
N VAL A 380 11.16 20.34 -1.36
CA VAL A 380 10.01 19.60 -0.80
C VAL A 380 10.31 18.11 -0.66
N LEU A 381 10.91 17.48 -1.69
CA LEU A 381 11.29 16.07 -1.62
C LEU A 381 12.28 15.79 -0.48
N GLY A 382 13.30 16.64 -0.31
CA GLY A 382 14.26 16.52 0.79
C GLY A 382 13.59 16.57 2.17
N ARG A 383 12.62 17.49 2.38
CA ARG A 383 11.84 17.56 3.62
C ARG A 383 11.02 16.29 3.87
N ILE A 384 10.41 15.73 2.83
CA ILE A 384 9.64 14.48 2.92
C ILE A 384 10.56 13.32 3.37
N VAL A 385 11.75 13.20 2.78
CA VAL A 385 12.73 12.16 3.16
C VAL A 385 13.15 12.29 4.63
N ILE A 386 13.34 13.52 5.13
CA ILE A 386 13.64 13.76 6.56
C ILE A 386 12.53 13.21 7.45
N TYR A 387 11.25 13.47 7.13
CA TYR A 387 10.13 12.93 7.91
C TYR A 387 10.10 11.40 7.90
N TRP A 388 10.44 10.77 6.78
CA TRP A 388 10.52 9.30 6.69
C TRP A 388 11.60 8.74 7.61
N VAL A 389 12.80 9.33 7.60
CA VAL A 389 13.91 8.92 8.47
C VAL A 389 13.58 9.14 9.95
N LEU A 390 12.95 10.25 10.31
CA LEU A 390 12.57 10.57 11.69
C LEU A 390 11.39 9.72 12.23
N THR A 391 10.57 9.16 11.35
CA THR A 391 9.43 8.32 11.74
C THR A 391 9.88 7.05 12.46
N VAL A 392 10.94 6.39 11.98
CA VAL A 392 11.46 5.15 12.56
C VAL A 392 11.90 5.32 14.03
N PRO A 393 12.80 6.26 14.39
CA PRO A 393 13.22 6.44 15.79
C PRO A 393 12.09 6.95 16.67
N ALA A 394 11.18 7.80 16.15
CA ALA A 394 10.03 8.28 16.93
C ALA A 394 9.09 7.11 17.31
N ALA A 395 8.81 6.22 16.36
CA ALA A 395 7.99 5.03 16.62
C ALA A 395 8.70 4.03 17.54
N ALA A 396 10.01 3.82 17.34
CA ALA A 396 10.84 2.98 18.21
C ALA A 396 10.79 3.46 19.67
N PHE A 397 11.02 4.75 19.90
CA PHE A 397 10.99 5.35 21.23
C PHE A 397 9.61 5.23 21.89
N THR A 398 8.55 5.51 21.13
CA THR A 398 7.17 5.38 21.63
C THR A 398 6.86 3.93 22.03
N SER A 399 7.32 2.95 21.25
CA SER A 399 7.17 1.53 21.57
C SER A 399 7.89 1.15 22.86
N VAL A 400 9.12 1.63 23.07
CA VAL A 400 9.88 1.41 24.29
C VAL A 400 9.15 1.94 25.52
N LEU A 401 8.57 3.15 25.43
CA LEU A 401 7.80 3.73 26.53
C LEU A 401 6.55 2.91 26.86
N ILE A 402 5.76 2.56 25.83
CA ILE A 402 4.54 1.76 26.02
C ILE A 402 4.88 0.39 26.60
N TYR A 403 5.93 -0.27 26.09
CA TYR A 403 6.40 -1.55 26.61
C TYR A 403 6.74 -1.45 28.10
N ARG A 404 7.56 -0.47 28.50
CA ARG A 404 7.96 -0.30 29.91
C ARG A 404 6.77 -0.07 30.84
N ILE A 405 5.77 0.69 30.40
CA ILE A 405 4.55 0.93 31.17
C ILE A 405 3.76 -0.37 31.32
N LEU A 406 3.58 -1.13 30.23
CA LEU A 406 2.86 -2.40 30.27
C LEU A 406 3.58 -3.46 31.11
N ASP A 407 4.90 -3.55 30.98
CA ASP A 407 5.76 -4.44 31.76
C ASP A 407 5.62 -4.14 33.25
N TRP A 408 5.61 -2.87 33.65
CA TRP A 408 5.38 -2.44 35.03
C TRP A 408 3.97 -2.76 35.56
N ILE A 409 2.94 -2.68 34.72
CA ILE A 409 1.55 -2.97 35.11
C ILE A 409 1.31 -4.48 35.29
N VAL A 410 2.02 -5.30 34.52
CA VAL A 410 1.76 -6.76 34.44
C VAL A 410 2.77 -7.59 35.24
N SER A 411 3.90 -7.00 35.64
CA SER A 411 4.82 -7.55 36.65
C SER A 411 4.20 -7.51 38.04
#